data_AF-A0A979FQA3-F1
#
_entry.id   AF-A0A979FQA3-F1
#
_cell.length_a   1.000
_cell.length_b   1.000
_cell.length_c   1.000
_cell.angle_alpha   90.00
_cell.angle_beta   90.00
_cell.angle_gamma   90.00
#
_symmetry.space_group_name_H-M   'P 1'
#
loop_
_entity.id
_entity.type
_entity.pdbx_description
1 polymer ?
#
loop_
_entity_poly.entity_id
_entity_poly.type
_entity_poly.pdbx_seq_one_letter_code
_entity_poly.pdbx_strand_id
1 'polypeptide(L)'
;MEMIDISGYVAEEKMEIAKAYLIPQAMKASGIEEQKISLEPAAIETLIKRYCRESGVRSLQKLIERIMRRAAFTLVSEKPECVAVQEINLEEFVGKPKFTTDRMYDITPPGVVMGLAWTAMGGSTLYIETSMRPMTSPATTPTEKEGAPLQGSLETTGHLGDVMKESVRIAYTFAKNFLAAQEPDNKALIQNHLHLHVPEGAVPKDGPSAGITIVTALVSLARNLPTRQDVAMTGEV
;
A
#
# COMPACT_ATOMS: atom_id res chain seq x y z
N MET A 1 6.18 33.05 5.01
CA MET A 1 7.08 31.89 4.84
C MET A 1 6.77 31.31 3.48
N GLU A 2 7.77 31.27 2.61
CA GLU A 2 7.67 30.53 1.35
C GLU A 2 7.78 29.03 1.67
N MET A 3 6.82 28.24 1.18
CA MET A 3 6.79 26.80 1.38
C MET A 3 7.47 26.16 0.18
N ILE A 4 8.55 25.41 0.41
CA ILE A 4 9.26 24.65 -0.62
C ILE A 4 9.05 23.18 -0.31
N ASP A 5 8.33 22.48 -1.19
CA ASP A 5 8.05 21.06 -1.06
C ASP A 5 9.21 20.23 -1.59
N ILE A 6 9.63 19.23 -0.82
CA ILE A 6 10.66 18.26 -1.21
C ILE A 6 9.97 16.90 -1.36
N SER A 7 9.92 16.40 -2.60
CA SER A 7 9.34 15.09 -2.91
C SER A 7 10.22 13.94 -2.46
N GLY A 8 9.65 12.74 -2.44
CA GLY A 8 10.42 11.49 -2.31
C GLY A 8 11.24 11.20 -3.56
N TYR A 9 12.01 10.11 -3.50
CA TYR A 9 12.88 9.66 -4.58
C TYR A 9 12.34 8.37 -5.23
N VAL A 10 12.48 8.25 -6.55
CA VAL A 10 12.24 6.98 -7.27
C VAL A 10 13.39 5.99 -7.07
N ALA A 11 13.18 4.72 -7.42
CA ALA A 11 14.18 3.67 -7.17
C ALA A 11 15.53 3.97 -7.83
N GLU A 12 15.50 4.54 -9.05
CA GLU A 12 16.67 4.94 -9.81
C GLU A 12 17.41 6.09 -9.13
N GLU A 13 16.69 7.10 -8.63
CA GLU A 13 17.28 8.21 -7.88
C GLU A 13 17.92 7.72 -6.57
N LYS A 14 17.25 6.80 -5.86
CA LYS A 14 17.81 6.20 -4.64
C LYS A 14 19.08 5.40 -4.91
N MET A 15 19.14 4.70 -6.04
CA MET A 15 20.33 3.97 -6.48
C MET A 15 21.50 4.94 -6.67
N GLU A 16 21.28 6.06 -7.38
CA GLU A 16 22.34 7.05 -7.61
C GLU A 16 22.74 7.77 -6.31
N ILE A 17 21.78 8.10 -5.44
CA ILE A 17 22.06 8.67 -4.11
C ILE A 17 22.89 7.68 -3.27
N ALA A 18 22.59 6.38 -3.34
CA ALA A 18 23.33 5.37 -2.61
C ALA A 18 24.79 5.28 -3.08
N LYS A 19 25.02 5.24 -4.39
CA LYS A 19 26.37 5.19 -4.97
C LYS A 19 27.17 6.46 -4.72
N ALA A 20 26.57 7.62 -4.98
CA ALA A 20 27.29 8.90 -4.94
C ALA A 20 27.55 9.38 -3.51
N TYR A 21 26.66 9.07 -2.55
CA TYR A 21 26.71 9.66 -1.21
C TYR A 21 26.69 8.63 -0.08
N LEU A 22 25.71 7.73 -0.03
CA LEU A 22 25.51 6.89 1.16
C LEU A 22 26.63 5.88 1.37
N ILE A 23 27.07 5.21 0.31
CA ILE A 23 28.14 4.21 0.35
C ILE A 23 29.47 4.88 0.76
N PRO A 24 29.95 5.95 0.09
CA PRO A 24 31.18 6.64 0.51
C PRO A 24 31.13 7.14 1.96
N GLN A 25 29.99 7.69 2.40
CA GLN A 25 29.83 8.16 3.78
C GLN A 25 29.90 7.01 4.79
N ALA A 26 29.21 5.89 4.53
CA ALA A 26 29.18 4.75 5.42
C ALA A 26 30.55 4.03 5.49
N MET A 27 31.28 3.98 4.37
CA MET A 27 32.65 3.48 4.31
C MET A 27 33.60 4.33 5.15
N LYS A 28 33.55 5.65 4.98
CA LYS A 28 34.36 6.59 5.76
C LYS A 28 34.06 6.48 7.26
N ALA A 29 32.79 6.34 7.63
CA ALA A 29 32.38 6.17 9.02
C ALA A 29 32.83 4.83 9.63
N SER A 30 32.95 3.78 8.82
CA SER A 30 33.37 2.44 9.25
C SER A 30 34.88 2.21 9.12
N GLY A 31 35.62 3.15 8.52
CA GLY A 31 37.07 3.05 8.30
C GLY A 31 37.47 2.00 7.26
N ILE A 32 36.61 1.70 6.28
CA ILE A 32 36.88 0.71 5.23
C ILE A 32 37.46 1.40 3.99
N GLU A 33 38.55 0.87 3.46
CA GLU A 33 39.13 1.29 2.18
C GLU A 33 38.31 0.78 0.99
N GLU A 34 38.27 1.54 -0.10
CA GLU A 34 37.47 1.21 -1.31
C GLU A 34 37.80 -0.15 -1.93
N GLN A 35 39.05 -0.60 -1.80
CA GLN A 35 39.50 -1.87 -2.36
C GLN A 35 39.09 -3.09 -1.52
N LYS A 36 38.66 -2.86 -0.27
CA LYS A 36 38.34 -3.92 0.71
C LYS A 36 36.88 -4.35 0.68
N ILE A 37 36.01 -3.62 -0.01
CA ILE A 37 34.61 -3.96 -0.13
C ILE A 37 34.10 -3.71 -1.54
N SER A 38 33.32 -4.65 -2.07
CA SER A 38 32.60 -4.50 -3.33
C SER A 38 31.12 -4.69 -3.08
N LEU A 39 30.31 -3.68 -3.42
CA LEU A 39 28.86 -3.71 -3.30
C LEU A 39 28.26 -3.73 -4.71
N GLU A 40 27.69 -4.85 -5.12
CA GLU A 40 27.14 -4.97 -6.48
C GLU A 40 25.86 -4.13 -6.65
N PRO A 41 25.65 -3.50 -7.82
CA PRO A 41 24.42 -2.75 -8.10
C PRO A 41 23.14 -3.58 -7.88
N ALA A 42 23.16 -4.87 -8.23
CA ALA A 42 22.04 -5.78 -8.00
C ALA A 42 21.71 -5.92 -6.50
N ALA A 43 22.71 -5.98 -5.63
CA ALA A 43 22.50 -6.02 -4.18
C ALA A 43 21.84 -4.73 -3.66
N ILE A 44 22.25 -3.57 -4.18
CA ILE A 44 21.65 -2.27 -3.83
C ILE A 44 20.20 -2.21 -4.31
N GLU A 45 19.92 -2.71 -5.52
CA GLU A 45 18.56 -2.77 -6.05
C GLU A 45 17.66 -3.65 -5.18
N THR A 46 18.16 -4.83 -4.77
CA THR A 46 17.45 -5.73 -3.87
C THR A 46 17.25 -5.13 -2.48
N LEU A 47 18.21 -4.36 -1.95
CA LEU A 47 18.02 -3.57 -0.72
C LEU A 47 16.88 -2.57 -0.85
N ILE A 48 16.86 -1.79 -1.94
CA ILE A 48 15.83 -0.79 -2.18
C ILE A 48 14.44 -1.45 -2.29
N LYS A 49 14.32 -2.55 -3.02
CA LYS A 49 13.03 -3.22 -3.28
C LYS A 49 12.52 -4.03 -2.09
N ARG A 50 13.39 -4.82 -1.44
CA ARG A 50 12.97 -5.85 -0.47
C ARG A 50 13.18 -5.47 0.99
N TYR A 51 13.97 -4.44 1.26
CA TYR A 51 14.31 -4.04 2.64
C TYR A 51 13.87 -2.61 2.99
N CYS A 52 13.56 -1.78 2.00
CA CYS A 52 13.12 -0.39 2.17
C CYS A 52 11.71 -0.18 1.62
N ARG A 53 10.79 0.35 2.43
CA ARG A 53 9.50 0.90 1.97
C ARG A 53 9.28 2.27 2.59
N GLU A 54 9.93 3.26 1.99
CA GLU A 54 9.80 4.66 2.35
C GLU A 54 9.97 5.51 1.08
N SER A 55 9.55 6.76 1.14
CA SER A 55 9.76 7.74 0.06
C SER A 55 11.20 8.30 0.05
N GLY A 56 11.84 8.40 1.21
CA GLY A 56 13.22 8.87 1.37
C GLY A 56 14.30 7.77 1.25
N VAL A 57 15.48 8.05 1.82
CA VAL A 57 16.67 7.17 1.84
C VAL A 57 17.21 6.85 3.25
N ARG A 58 16.48 7.21 4.31
CA ARG A 58 16.90 7.02 5.70
C ARG A 58 17.03 5.54 6.09
N SER A 59 16.07 4.71 5.70
CA SER A 59 16.12 3.26 5.91
C SER A 59 17.22 2.63 5.07
N LEU A 60 17.40 3.10 3.83
CA LEU A 60 18.47 2.66 2.94
C LEU A 60 19.84 2.95 3.53
N GLN A 61 20.06 4.17 4.03
CA GLN A 61 21.28 4.57 4.72
C GLN A 61 21.59 3.64 5.90
N LYS A 62 20.61 3.39 6.79
CA LYS A 62 20.80 2.50 7.95
C LYS A 62 21.19 1.07 7.56
N LEU A 63 20.63 0.56 6.46
CA LEU A 63 20.97 -0.77 5.96
C LEU A 63 22.39 -0.81 5.38
N ILE A 64 22.77 0.20 4.60
CA ILE A 64 24.14 0.35 4.08
C ILE A 64 25.14 0.44 5.24
N GLU A 65 24.88 1.26 6.26
CA GLU A 65 25.71 1.36 7.47
C GLU A 65 25.81 0.03 8.24
N ARG A 66 24.75 -0.78 8.23
CA ARG A 66 24.76 -2.12 8.82
C ARG A 66 25.64 -3.08 8.02
N ILE A 67 25.55 -3.06 6.69
CA ILE A 67 26.40 -3.85 5.79
C ILE A 67 27.87 -3.48 6.01
N MET A 68 28.18 -2.18 6.00
CA MET A 68 29.55 -1.69 6.21
C MET A 68 30.11 -2.14 7.56
N ARG A 69 29.36 -2.01 8.65
CA ARG A 69 29.81 -2.50 9.98
C ARG A 69 30.05 -4.00 10.00
N ARG A 70 29.21 -4.79 9.32
CA ARG A 70 29.38 -6.24 9.24
C ARG A 70 30.58 -6.62 8.38
N ALA A 71 30.80 -5.93 7.26
CA ALA A 71 31.98 -6.11 6.42
C ALA A 71 33.27 -5.75 7.16
N ALA A 72 33.30 -4.64 7.92
CA ALA A 72 34.43 -4.28 8.78
C ALA A 72 34.76 -5.39 9.79
N PHE A 73 33.74 -5.97 10.41
CA PHE A 73 33.92 -7.10 11.33
C PHE A 73 34.54 -8.32 10.62
N THR A 74 34.02 -8.72 9.46
CA THR A 74 34.55 -9.83 8.67
C THR A 74 35.99 -9.58 8.23
N LEU A 75 36.33 -8.37 7.79
CA LEU A 75 37.69 -7.97 7.41
C LEU A 75 38.69 -8.13 8.56
N VAL A 76 38.27 -7.86 9.81
CA VAL A 76 39.15 -7.99 10.99
C VAL A 76 39.23 -9.44 11.46
N SER A 77 38.10 -10.16 11.48
CA SER A 77 38.01 -11.53 12.03
C SER A 77 38.61 -12.58 11.10
N GLU A 78 38.23 -12.56 9.82
CA GLU A 78 38.59 -13.59 8.85
C GLU A 78 39.74 -13.16 7.93
N LYS A 79 40.04 -11.86 7.90
CA LYS A 79 41.08 -11.24 7.07
C LYS A 79 41.01 -11.59 5.56
N PRO A 80 39.82 -11.61 4.93
CA PRO A 80 39.75 -11.72 3.48
C PRO A 80 40.39 -10.49 2.81
N GLU A 81 40.85 -10.66 1.58
CA GLU A 81 41.41 -9.54 0.81
C GLU A 81 40.35 -8.49 0.47
N CYS A 82 39.12 -8.94 0.15
CA CYS A 82 37.97 -8.11 -0.17
C CYS A 82 36.66 -8.82 0.24
N VAL A 83 35.69 -8.06 0.75
CA VAL A 83 34.33 -8.54 1.03
C VAL A 83 33.41 -8.15 -0.13
N ALA A 84 32.93 -9.14 -0.88
CA ALA A 84 31.95 -8.94 -1.94
C ALA A 84 30.53 -9.13 -1.39
N VAL A 85 29.69 -8.11 -1.52
CA VAL A 85 28.27 -8.15 -1.17
C VAL A 85 27.45 -8.20 -2.45
N GLN A 86 26.81 -9.34 -2.66
CA GLN A 86 26.02 -9.70 -3.81
C GLN A 86 24.57 -9.94 -3.38
N GLU A 87 23.66 -10.10 -4.34
CA GLU A 87 22.27 -10.42 -4.02
C GLU A 87 22.14 -11.72 -3.20
N ILE A 88 22.94 -12.74 -3.53
CA ILE A 88 22.85 -14.08 -2.93
C ILE A 88 23.27 -14.14 -1.46
N ASN A 89 24.17 -13.27 -1.02
CA ASN A 89 24.70 -13.27 0.35
C ASN A 89 24.19 -12.08 1.17
N LEU A 90 23.32 -11.24 0.60
CA LEU A 90 22.78 -10.05 1.25
C LEU A 90 22.10 -10.36 2.59
N GLU A 91 21.45 -11.51 2.71
CA GLU A 91 20.79 -11.96 3.93
C GLU A 91 21.75 -12.12 5.12
N GLU A 92 23.02 -12.44 4.87
CA GLU A 92 24.04 -12.59 5.92
C GLU A 92 24.41 -11.24 6.56
N PHE A 93 24.22 -10.13 5.82
CA PHE A 93 24.54 -8.79 6.26
C PHE A 93 23.34 -8.09 6.91
N VAL A 94 22.17 -8.16 6.29
CA VAL A 94 20.98 -7.39 6.71
C VAL A 94 19.86 -8.25 7.31
N GLY A 95 19.96 -9.58 7.22
CA GLY A 95 18.94 -10.53 7.61
C GLY A 95 17.95 -10.82 6.48
N LYS A 96 16.88 -11.55 6.82
CA LYS A 96 15.83 -11.91 5.86
C LYS A 96 15.13 -10.66 5.28
N PRO A 97 14.70 -10.71 4.00
CA PRO A 97 13.88 -9.68 3.39
C PRO A 97 12.67 -9.31 4.27
N LYS A 98 12.44 -8.00 4.46
CA LYS A 98 11.28 -7.51 5.21
C LYS A 98 10.02 -7.48 4.35
N PHE A 99 10.19 -7.28 3.05
CA PHE A 99 9.12 -7.16 2.08
C PHE A 99 9.33 -8.20 0.97
N THR A 100 8.37 -9.11 0.83
CA THR A 100 8.46 -10.24 -0.11
C THR A 100 7.66 -10.01 -1.38
N THR A 101 6.56 -9.24 -1.32
CA THR A 101 5.69 -8.94 -2.48
C THR A 101 5.28 -7.48 -2.49
N ASP A 102 5.36 -6.84 -3.65
CA ASP A 102 4.91 -5.45 -3.86
C ASP A 102 3.40 -5.28 -3.70
N ARG A 103 2.64 -6.36 -3.91
CA ARG A 103 1.17 -6.38 -3.81
C ARG A 103 0.71 -7.34 -2.72
N MET A 104 -0.42 -6.97 -2.12
CA MET A 104 -1.13 -7.81 -1.14
C MET A 104 -1.97 -8.89 -1.83
N TYR A 105 -2.48 -8.60 -3.02
CA TYR A 105 -3.24 -9.52 -3.86
C TYR A 105 -2.56 -9.68 -5.22
N ASP A 106 -2.35 -10.93 -5.66
CA ASP A 106 -1.91 -11.22 -7.04
C ASP A 106 -3.06 -10.96 -8.02
N ILE A 107 -4.24 -11.44 -7.66
CA ILE A 107 -5.52 -11.18 -8.34
C ILE A 107 -6.47 -10.62 -7.29
N THR A 108 -6.96 -9.40 -7.51
CA THR A 108 -7.95 -8.77 -6.64
C THR A 108 -9.28 -9.52 -6.74
N PRO A 109 -9.86 -10.01 -5.63
CA PRO A 109 -11.19 -10.58 -5.67
C PRO A 109 -12.24 -9.49 -5.98
N PRO A 110 -13.43 -9.87 -6.48
CA PRO A 110 -14.53 -8.94 -6.66
C PRO A 110 -14.82 -8.17 -5.37
N GLY A 111 -14.95 -6.84 -5.49
CA GLY A 111 -15.13 -5.96 -4.34
C GLY A 111 -13.86 -5.43 -3.70
N VAL A 112 -12.68 -5.81 -4.21
CA VAL A 112 -11.38 -5.29 -3.75
C VAL A 112 -10.71 -4.47 -4.86
N VAL A 113 -10.35 -3.23 -4.55
CA VAL A 113 -9.79 -2.27 -5.53
C VAL A 113 -8.61 -1.53 -4.94
N MET A 114 -7.53 -1.39 -5.73
CA MET A 114 -6.36 -0.63 -5.34
C MET A 114 -6.61 0.88 -5.48
N GLY A 115 -6.46 1.60 -4.37
CA GLY A 115 -6.51 3.06 -4.30
C GLY A 115 -5.14 3.67 -4.01
N LEU A 116 -4.96 4.92 -4.45
CA LEU A 116 -3.81 5.75 -4.04
C LEU A 116 -4.23 6.64 -2.86
N ALA A 117 -3.37 6.75 -1.85
CA ALA A 117 -3.51 7.71 -0.77
C ALA A 117 -2.24 8.53 -0.60
N TRP A 118 -2.45 9.74 -0.09
CA TRP A 118 -1.39 10.57 0.44
C TRP A 118 -1.30 10.38 1.95
N THR A 119 -0.11 10.08 2.46
CA THR A 119 0.17 9.95 3.89
C THR A 119 1.25 10.96 4.30
N ALA A 120 1.44 11.17 5.60
CA ALA A 120 2.55 12.01 6.10
C ALA A 120 3.94 11.51 5.66
N MET A 121 4.06 10.22 5.31
CA MET A 121 5.30 9.62 4.80
C MET A 121 5.38 9.64 3.25
N GLY A 122 4.44 10.31 2.57
CA GLY A 122 4.32 10.36 1.11
C GLY A 122 3.19 9.49 0.56
N GLY A 123 3.20 9.27 -0.75
CA GLY A 123 2.22 8.44 -1.45
C GLY A 123 2.27 6.97 -1.03
N SER A 124 1.10 6.34 -0.91
CA SER A 124 0.94 4.92 -0.56
C SER A 124 -0.21 4.29 -1.35
N THR A 125 -0.11 3.00 -1.64
CA THR A 125 -1.20 2.20 -2.19
C THR A 125 -1.96 1.52 -1.06
N LEU A 126 -3.29 1.48 -1.15
CA LEU A 126 -4.16 0.74 -0.24
C LEU A 126 -5.19 -0.06 -1.03
N TYR A 127 -5.78 -1.07 -0.40
CA TYR A 127 -6.89 -1.81 -0.97
C TYR A 127 -8.18 -1.41 -0.25
N ILE A 128 -9.16 -0.91 -0.99
CA ILE A 128 -10.52 -0.73 -0.47
C ILE A 128 -11.24 -2.05 -0.67
N GLU A 129 -11.81 -2.57 0.41
CA GLU A 129 -12.45 -3.88 0.42
C GLU A 129 -13.93 -3.71 0.71
N THR A 130 -14.75 -4.41 -0.07
CA THR A 130 -16.20 -4.44 0.13
C THR A 130 -16.66 -5.89 0.20
N SER A 131 -17.54 -6.18 1.15
CA SER A 131 -18.15 -7.49 1.31
C SER A 131 -19.66 -7.35 1.42
N MET A 132 -20.36 -8.39 0.98
CA MET A 132 -21.81 -8.43 0.94
C MET A 132 -22.29 -9.60 1.79
N ARG A 133 -23.26 -9.34 2.66
CA ARG A 133 -24.04 -10.38 3.33
C ARG A 133 -25.45 -10.40 2.75
N PRO A 134 -25.87 -11.54 2.17
CA PRO A 134 -27.25 -11.72 1.75
C PRO A 134 -28.21 -11.51 2.92
N MET A 135 -29.34 -10.84 2.67
CA MET A 135 -30.48 -10.93 3.59
C MET A 135 -31.12 -12.32 3.45
N THR A 136 -30.54 -13.34 4.10
CA THR A 136 -31.12 -14.70 4.18
C THR A 136 -31.68 -15.05 5.54
N SER A 137 -31.73 -14.10 6.49
CA SER A 137 -32.40 -14.31 7.78
C SER A 137 -33.70 -13.51 7.84
N PRO A 138 -34.84 -14.14 8.17
CA PRO A 138 -36.01 -13.40 8.58
C PRO A 138 -35.63 -12.62 9.83
N ALA A 139 -35.73 -11.29 9.77
CA ALA A 139 -35.80 -10.36 10.88
C ALA A 139 -35.26 -10.88 12.23
N THR A 140 -33.96 -10.75 12.49
CA THR A 140 -33.42 -10.86 13.87
C THR A 140 -33.64 -9.60 14.69
N THR A 141 -34.31 -8.57 14.13
CA THR A 141 -34.84 -7.44 14.90
C THR A 141 -36.38 -7.48 14.91
N PRO A 142 -37.05 -7.34 16.08
CA PRO A 142 -38.51 -7.44 16.20
C PRO A 142 -39.30 -6.28 15.56
N THR A 143 -38.64 -5.44 14.75
CA THR A 143 -39.12 -4.13 14.31
C THR A 143 -39.38 -4.03 12.81
N GLU A 144 -39.10 -5.07 12.03
CA GLU A 144 -39.40 -5.07 10.61
C GLU A 144 -40.88 -5.36 10.39
N LYS A 145 -41.64 -4.28 10.16
CA LYS A 145 -43.04 -4.35 9.75
C LYS A 145 -43.16 -5.17 8.47
N GLU A 146 -44.05 -6.17 8.47
CA GLU A 146 -44.45 -6.89 7.26
C GLU A 146 -44.83 -5.88 6.16
N GLY A 147 -44.09 -5.89 5.04
CA GLY A 147 -44.31 -5.00 3.91
C GLY A 147 -43.32 -3.83 3.76
N ALA A 148 -42.32 -3.68 4.63
CA ALA A 148 -41.22 -2.74 4.39
C ALA A 148 -40.34 -3.23 3.22
N PRO A 149 -39.93 -2.36 2.28
CA PRO A 149 -39.02 -2.75 1.22
C PRO A 149 -37.70 -3.25 1.84
N LEU A 150 -37.22 -4.41 1.38
CA LEU A 150 -35.90 -4.96 1.75
C LEU A 150 -34.82 -3.92 1.41
N GLN A 151 -34.40 -3.16 2.42
CA GLN A 151 -33.46 -2.06 2.27
C GLN A 151 -32.11 -2.47 2.86
N GLY A 152 -31.13 -2.64 1.99
CA GLY A 152 -29.76 -2.93 2.37
C GLY A 152 -29.13 -1.81 3.21
N SER A 153 -28.24 -2.19 4.13
CA SER A 153 -27.43 -1.26 4.92
C SER A 153 -26.00 -1.17 4.39
N LEU A 154 -25.28 -0.10 4.75
CA LEU A 154 -23.85 0.06 4.50
C LEU A 154 -23.14 0.34 5.83
N GLU A 155 -22.30 -0.59 6.26
CA GLU A 155 -21.39 -0.43 7.39
C GLU A 155 -19.99 -0.06 6.89
N THR A 156 -19.30 0.81 7.63
CA THR A 156 -17.98 1.31 7.24
C THR A 156 -16.98 1.15 8.38
N THR A 157 -15.79 0.63 8.08
CA THR A 157 -14.67 0.49 9.03
C THR A 157 -13.38 1.10 8.49
N GLY A 158 -12.39 1.28 9.38
CA GLY A 158 -11.10 1.88 9.05
C GLY A 158 -10.91 3.32 9.54
N HIS A 159 -11.54 3.67 10.67
CA HIS A 159 -11.38 4.96 11.35
C HIS A 159 -11.57 6.18 10.44
N LEU A 160 -12.68 6.17 9.68
CA LEU A 160 -13.02 7.24 8.75
C LEU A 160 -13.39 8.54 9.49
N GLY A 161 -12.85 9.65 9.00
CA GLY A 161 -13.30 11.00 9.37
C GLY A 161 -14.67 11.33 8.78
N ASP A 162 -15.22 12.49 9.12
CA ASP A 162 -16.58 12.86 8.74
C ASP A 162 -16.72 13.16 7.25
N VAL A 163 -15.70 13.77 6.62
CA VAL A 163 -15.68 14.03 5.17
C VAL A 163 -15.62 12.71 4.40
N MET A 164 -14.85 11.76 4.91
CA MET A 164 -14.75 10.45 4.27
C MET A 164 -16.03 9.63 4.43
N LYS A 165 -16.74 9.72 5.57
CA LYS A 165 -18.07 9.11 5.72
C LYS A 165 -19.08 9.71 4.75
N GLU A 166 -19.03 11.02 4.50
CA GLU A 166 -19.85 11.68 3.50
C GLU A 166 -19.51 11.19 2.09
N SER A 167 -18.23 11.15 1.74
CA SER A 167 -17.74 10.61 0.46
C SER A 167 -18.23 9.18 0.23
N VAL A 168 -18.18 8.31 1.24
CA VAL A 168 -18.71 6.94 1.15
C VAL A 168 -20.21 6.92 0.86
N ARG A 169 -21.01 7.79 1.49
CA ARG A 169 -22.46 7.88 1.26
C ARG A 169 -22.79 8.37 -0.16
N ILE A 170 -22.04 9.36 -0.66
CA ILE A 170 -22.17 9.87 -2.02
C ILE A 170 -21.81 8.78 -3.02
N ALA A 171 -20.64 8.15 -2.85
CA ALA A 171 -20.17 7.06 -3.70
C ALA A 171 -21.16 5.88 -3.71
N TYR A 172 -21.72 5.51 -2.57
CA TYR A 172 -22.74 4.46 -2.50
C TYR A 172 -24.03 4.84 -3.24
N THR A 173 -24.47 6.09 -3.12
CA THR A 173 -25.65 6.59 -3.83
C THR A 173 -25.43 6.58 -5.34
N PHE A 174 -24.26 7.06 -5.78
CA PHE A 174 -23.86 7.03 -7.18
C PHE A 174 -23.78 5.60 -7.71
N ALA A 175 -23.12 4.68 -6.99
CA ALA A 175 -22.96 3.29 -7.40
C ALA A 175 -24.31 2.58 -7.60
N LYS A 176 -25.29 2.82 -6.71
CA LYS A 176 -26.66 2.29 -6.88
C LYS A 176 -27.33 2.81 -8.14
N ASN A 177 -27.26 4.13 -8.39
CA ASN A 177 -27.88 4.75 -9.56
C ASN A 177 -27.21 4.30 -10.86
N PHE A 178 -25.87 4.22 -10.85
CA PHE A 178 -25.09 3.75 -11.98
C PHE A 178 -25.44 2.30 -12.32
N LEU A 179 -25.48 1.41 -11.32
CA LEU A 179 -25.83 0.01 -11.53
C LEU A 179 -27.28 -0.14 -12.01
N ALA A 180 -28.23 0.59 -11.44
CA ALA A 180 -29.63 0.55 -11.87
C ALA A 180 -29.83 1.03 -13.32
N ALA A 181 -29.02 1.98 -13.79
CA ALA A 181 -29.07 2.48 -15.17
C ALA A 181 -28.46 1.50 -16.19
N GLN A 182 -27.43 0.75 -15.79
CA GLN A 182 -26.70 -0.17 -16.67
C GLN A 182 -27.26 -1.60 -16.63
N GLU A 183 -27.66 -2.08 -15.45
CA GLU A 183 -28.18 -3.40 -15.16
C GLU A 183 -29.40 -3.30 -14.23
N PRO A 184 -30.59 -2.97 -14.74
CA PRO A 184 -31.79 -2.75 -13.93
C PRO A 184 -32.22 -3.96 -13.09
N ASP A 185 -31.88 -5.17 -13.53
CA ASP A 185 -32.18 -6.43 -12.83
C ASP A 185 -31.22 -6.71 -11.67
N ASN A 186 -30.05 -6.06 -11.64
CA ASN A 186 -29.04 -6.26 -10.61
C ASN A 186 -29.35 -5.42 -9.36
N LYS A 187 -30.06 -6.02 -8.41
CA LYS A 187 -30.46 -5.38 -7.14
C LYS A 187 -29.47 -5.60 -5.98
N ALA A 188 -28.27 -6.10 -6.26
CA ALA A 188 -27.33 -6.52 -5.24
C ALA A 188 -26.96 -5.41 -4.24
N LEU A 189 -26.77 -4.18 -4.73
CA LEU A 189 -26.45 -3.02 -3.87
C LEU A 189 -27.67 -2.45 -3.11
N ILE A 190 -28.89 -2.82 -3.50
CA ILE A 190 -30.12 -2.26 -2.89
C ILE A 190 -30.65 -3.19 -1.80
N GLN A 191 -30.55 -4.51 -2.00
CA GLN A 191 -31.23 -5.51 -1.17
C GLN A 191 -30.34 -6.14 -0.09
N ASN A 192 -29.01 -5.97 -0.14
CA ASN A 192 -28.09 -6.68 0.73
C ASN A 192 -27.41 -5.75 1.74
N HIS A 193 -26.93 -6.34 2.84
CA HIS A 193 -26.08 -5.64 3.79
C HIS A 193 -24.65 -5.62 3.27
N LEU A 194 -24.08 -4.42 3.18
CA LEU A 194 -22.73 -4.18 2.67
C LEU A 194 -21.83 -3.75 3.81
N HIS A 195 -20.60 -4.22 3.78
CA HIS A 195 -19.55 -3.74 4.67
C HIS A 195 -18.37 -3.28 3.82
N LEU A 196 -18.03 -2.00 3.95
CA LEU A 196 -16.91 -1.35 3.30
C LEU A 196 -15.79 -1.09 4.31
N HIS A 197 -14.59 -1.53 3.99
CA HIS A 197 -13.39 -1.31 4.77
C HIS A 197 -12.42 -0.44 3.97
N VAL A 198 -11.96 0.67 4.56
CA VAL A 198 -10.86 1.48 4.04
C VAL A 198 -9.69 1.37 5.02
N PRO A 199 -8.65 0.56 4.74
CA PRO A 199 -7.56 0.32 5.68
C PRO A 199 -6.92 1.61 6.15
N GLU A 200 -6.69 1.80 7.44
CA GLU A 200 -6.05 3.02 7.93
C GLU A 200 -4.54 3.04 7.61
N GLY A 201 -3.99 4.24 7.36
CA GLY A 201 -2.55 4.48 7.41
C GLY A 201 -2.13 4.95 8.80
N ALA A 202 -1.03 5.71 8.89
CA ALA A 202 -0.65 6.42 10.13
C ALA A 202 -1.35 7.78 10.30
N VAL A 203 -2.15 8.21 9.33
CA VAL A 203 -2.84 9.51 9.28
C VAL A 203 -4.34 9.28 9.09
N PRO A 204 -5.22 9.97 9.86
CA PRO A 204 -6.66 9.85 9.70
C PRO A 204 -7.10 10.12 8.26
N LYS A 205 -7.95 9.24 7.73
CA LYS A 205 -8.47 9.35 6.36
C LYS A 205 -9.72 10.22 6.37
N ASP A 206 -9.51 11.52 6.21
CA ASP A 206 -10.58 12.52 6.17
C ASP A 206 -10.59 13.28 4.82
N GLY A 207 -10.22 12.60 3.74
CA GLY A 207 -10.21 13.15 2.38
C GLY A 207 -11.13 12.36 1.44
N PRO A 208 -11.92 13.02 0.56
CA PRO A 208 -12.88 12.38 -0.34
C PRO A 208 -12.22 11.70 -1.57
N SER A 209 -10.89 11.72 -1.65
CA SER A 209 -10.09 11.31 -2.82
C SER A 209 -10.13 9.80 -3.14
N ALA A 210 -10.86 9.00 -2.36
CA ALA A 210 -11.09 7.59 -2.64
C ALA A 210 -12.49 7.30 -3.22
N GLY A 211 -13.28 8.33 -3.54
CA GLY A 211 -14.64 8.20 -4.06
C GLY A 211 -14.75 7.26 -5.25
N ILE A 212 -13.93 7.44 -6.28
CA ILE A 212 -13.97 6.58 -7.48
C ILE A 212 -13.58 5.13 -7.17
N THR A 213 -12.67 4.94 -6.22
CA THR A 213 -12.21 3.63 -5.78
C THR A 213 -13.32 2.90 -5.03
N ILE A 214 -14.07 3.60 -4.19
CA ILE A 214 -15.24 3.09 -3.47
C ILE A 214 -16.34 2.68 -4.46
N VAL A 215 -16.69 3.56 -5.41
CA VAL A 215 -17.68 3.25 -6.45
C VAL A 215 -17.29 1.97 -7.20
N THR A 216 -16.02 1.90 -7.63
CA THR A 216 -15.53 0.75 -8.39
C THR A 216 -15.58 -0.53 -7.56
N ALA A 217 -15.22 -0.47 -6.27
CA ALA A 217 -15.30 -1.63 -5.38
C ALA A 217 -16.74 -2.14 -5.23
N LEU A 218 -17.69 -1.23 -4.99
CA LEU A 218 -19.11 -1.58 -4.86
C LEU A 218 -19.67 -2.19 -6.15
N VAL A 219 -19.37 -1.60 -7.30
CA VAL A 219 -19.84 -2.12 -8.61
C VAL A 219 -19.16 -3.45 -8.95
N SER A 220 -17.87 -3.60 -8.66
CA SER A 220 -17.12 -4.86 -8.82
C SER A 220 -17.75 -5.98 -7.98
N LEU A 221 -18.08 -5.70 -6.72
CA LEU A 221 -18.74 -6.64 -5.82
C LEU A 221 -20.14 -7.03 -6.34
N ALA A 222 -20.93 -6.04 -6.78
CA ALA A 222 -22.29 -6.26 -7.28
C ALA A 222 -22.34 -7.08 -8.59
N ARG A 223 -21.31 -6.95 -9.43
CA ARG A 223 -21.16 -7.72 -10.67
C ARG A 223 -20.45 -9.05 -10.47
N ASN A 224 -19.91 -9.30 -9.27
CA ASN A 224 -18.99 -10.40 -9.00
C ASN A 224 -17.84 -10.47 -10.03
N LEU A 225 -17.33 -9.30 -10.44
CA LEU A 225 -16.31 -9.17 -11.48
C LEU A 225 -15.06 -8.50 -10.90
N PRO A 226 -13.88 -9.14 -10.98
CA PRO A 226 -12.65 -8.55 -10.45
C PRO A 226 -12.22 -7.32 -11.26
N THR A 227 -11.52 -6.41 -10.60
CA THR A 227 -10.90 -5.25 -11.26
C THR A 227 -9.59 -5.64 -11.94
N ARG A 228 -9.11 -4.78 -12.86
CA ARG A 228 -7.82 -4.96 -13.52
C ARG A 228 -6.69 -4.79 -12.50
N GLN A 229 -5.77 -5.75 -12.42
CA GLN A 229 -4.79 -5.85 -11.33
C GLN A 229 -3.69 -4.78 -11.37
N ASP A 230 -3.47 -4.15 -12.52
CA ASP A 230 -2.47 -3.12 -12.78
C ASP A 230 -3.03 -1.69 -12.72
N VAL A 231 -4.24 -1.51 -12.19
CA VAL A 231 -4.89 -0.20 -12.04
C VAL A 231 -4.93 0.20 -10.57
N ALA A 232 -4.36 1.36 -10.28
CA ALA A 232 -4.57 2.11 -9.05
C ALA A 232 -5.28 3.42 -9.38
N MET A 233 -6.18 3.89 -8.50
CA MET A 233 -6.98 5.08 -8.77
C MET A 233 -7.16 5.97 -7.54
N THR A 234 -7.35 7.27 -7.78
CA THR A 234 -7.73 8.28 -6.80
C THR A 234 -8.54 9.36 -7.51
N GLY A 235 -9.55 9.87 -6.83
CA GLY A 235 -10.49 10.84 -7.36
C GLY A 235 -11.74 10.92 -6.50
N GLU A 236 -12.29 12.13 -6.42
CA GLU A 236 -13.57 12.40 -5.78
C GLU A 236 -14.74 12.00 -6.71
N VAL A 237 -15.94 11.88 -6.14
CA VAL A 237 -17.20 11.59 -6.84
C VAL A 237 -18.24 12.60 -6.39
#